data_AF-Q6VEK2-F1
#
_entry.id   AF-Q6VEK2-F1
#
_cell.length_a   1.000
_cell.length_b   1.000
_cell.length_c   1.000
_cell.angle_alpha   90.00
_cell.angle_beta   90.00
_cell.angle_gamma   90.00
#
_symmetry.space_group_name_H-M   'P 1'
#
loop_
_entity.id
_entity.type
_entity.pdbx_description
1 polymer ?
#
loop_
_entity_poly.entity_id
_entity_poly.type
_entity_poly.pdbx_seq_one_letter_code
_entity_poly.pdbx_strand_id
1 'polypeptide(L)'
;HAQLKAECYLKANQAVQKGNGNVALYYSQIANLHKTKIDVFNHRAATCIMEVHKHTQNNPDLLDLHYLHTVEAISCLDLFLDRHITKLRKSTRVYKHVFIITGRGLHSANGVSTIKNKVKCRLGERRLR
;
A
#
# COMPACT_ATOMS: atom_id res chain seq x y z
N HIS A 1 14.39 8.35 -6.73
CA HIS A 1 14.75 7.75 -5.43
C HIS A 1 14.91 6.23 -5.45
N ALA A 2 14.10 5.47 -6.18
CA ALA A 2 14.22 4.00 -6.21
C ALA A 2 15.60 3.49 -6.64
N GLN A 3 16.15 4.01 -7.75
CA GLN A 3 17.50 3.68 -8.22
C GLN A 3 18.58 4.02 -7.17
N LEU A 4 18.55 5.24 -6.62
CA LEU A 4 19.51 5.67 -5.58
C LEU A 4 19.46 4.79 -4.33
N LYS A 5 18.26 4.39 -3.89
CA LYS A 5 18.08 3.42 -2.80
C LYS A 5 18.76 2.09 -3.11
N ALA A 6 18.53 1.55 -4.31
CA ALA A 6 19.11 0.28 -4.73
C ALA A 6 20.64 0.36 -4.82
N GLU A 7 21.18 1.44 -5.37
CA GLU A 7 22.60 1.70 -5.45
C GLU A 7 23.25 1.78 -4.06
N CYS A 8 22.61 2.49 -3.11
CA CYS A 8 23.12 2.57 -1.74
C CYS A 8 23.13 1.21 -1.05
N TYR A 9 22.07 0.39 -1.20
CA TYR A 9 22.08 -0.96 -0.64
C TYR A 9 23.15 -1.85 -1.28
N LEU A 10 23.40 -1.71 -2.58
CA LEU A 10 24.48 -2.43 -3.26
C LEU A 10 25.85 -2.04 -2.69
N LYS A 11 26.11 -0.75 -2.50
CA LYS A 11 27.35 -0.26 -1.86
C LYS A 11 27.47 -0.72 -0.41
N ALA A 12 26.38 -0.74 0.35
CA ALA A 12 26.37 -1.26 1.71
C ALA A 12 26.76 -2.74 1.75
N ASN A 13 26.16 -3.57 0.90
CA ASN A 13 26.46 -5.00 0.80
C ASN A 13 27.92 -5.26 0.40
N GLN A 14 28.46 -4.50 -0.56
CA GLN A 14 29.86 -4.60 -0.94
C GLN A 14 30.80 -4.23 0.22
N ALA A 15 30.44 -3.24 1.03
CA ALA A 15 31.23 -2.86 2.20
C ALA A 15 31.20 -3.94 3.30
N VAL A 16 30.06 -4.60 3.52
CA VAL A 16 29.95 -5.77 4.41
C VAL A 16 30.88 -6.89 3.94
N GLN A 17 30.86 -7.23 2.64
CA GLN A 17 31.71 -8.28 2.07
C GLN A 17 33.20 -7.98 2.24
N LYS A 18 33.58 -6.71 2.29
CA LYS A 18 34.97 -6.24 2.51
C LYS A 18 35.32 -6.07 4.00
N GLY A 19 34.43 -6.42 4.92
CA GLY A 19 34.63 -6.25 6.37
C GLY A 19 34.60 -4.79 6.85
N ASN A 20 34.15 -3.85 6.01
CA ASN A 20 34.09 -2.43 6.37
C ASN A 20 32.70 -2.05 6.89
N GLY A 21 32.46 -2.35 8.17
CA GLY A 21 31.17 -2.12 8.83
C GLY A 21 30.72 -0.67 8.85
N ASN A 22 31.65 0.28 9.05
CA ASN A 22 31.30 1.72 9.10
C ASN A 22 30.78 2.23 7.75
N VAL A 23 31.42 1.83 6.65
CA VAL A 23 30.96 2.19 5.29
C VAL A 23 29.64 1.49 4.97
N ALA A 24 29.45 0.25 5.41
CA ALA A 24 28.17 -0.46 5.25
C ALA A 24 27.02 0.26 5.97
N LEU A 25 27.25 0.69 7.22
CA LEU A 25 26.27 1.43 8.01
C LEU A 25 25.91 2.76 7.33
N TYR A 26 26.90 3.53 6.90
CA TYR A 26 26.72 4.80 6.22
C TYR A 26 25.81 4.67 4.98
N TYR A 27 26.12 3.75 4.07
CA TYR A 27 25.29 3.55 2.88
C TYR A 27 23.89 3.01 3.21
N SER A 28 23.76 2.18 4.25
CA SER A 28 22.44 1.70 4.72
C SER A 28 21.56 2.85 5.23
N GLN A 29 22.14 3.81 5.96
CA GLN A 29 21.43 5.00 6.44
C GLN A 29 20.94 5.86 5.27
N ILE A 30 21.77 6.07 4.23
CA ILE A 30 21.36 6.81 3.04
C ILE A 30 20.26 6.05 2.26
N ALA A 31 20.38 4.74 2.12
CA ALA A 31 19.35 3.92 1.51
C ALA A 31 18.00 4.07 2.23
N ASN A 32 18.03 4.07 3.57
CA ASN A 32 16.84 4.30 4.39
C ASN A 32 16.26 5.71 4.19
N LEU A 33 17.09 6.75 4.06
CA LEU A 33 16.61 8.09 3.74
C LEU A 33 15.86 8.13 2.39
N HIS A 34 16.39 7.46 1.37
CA HIS A 34 15.71 7.34 0.09
C HIS A 34 14.42 6.52 0.18
N LYS A 35 14.39 5.47 1.00
CA LYS A 35 13.17 4.71 1.30
C LYS A 35 12.10 5.62 1.91
N THR A 36 12.42 6.40 2.94
CA THR A 36 11.48 7.36 3.55
C THR A 36 10.91 8.33 2.53
N LYS A 37 11.75 8.85 1.61
CA LYS A 37 11.26 9.73 0.54
C LYS A 37 10.29 9.02 -0.41
N ILE A 38 10.59 7.78 -0.80
CA ILE A 38 9.68 6.96 -1.62
C ILE A 38 8.35 6.78 -0.91
N ASP A 39 8.36 6.41 0.37
CA ASP A 39 7.15 6.18 1.15
C ASP A 39 6.30 7.47 1.23
N VAL A 40 6.92 8.64 1.41
CA VAL A 40 6.23 9.95 1.36
C VAL A 40 5.58 10.20 0.00
N PHE A 41 6.28 9.95 -1.11
CA PHE A 41 5.72 10.14 -2.45
C PHE A 41 4.60 9.16 -2.75
N ASN A 42 4.73 7.90 -2.32
CA ASN A 42 3.70 6.88 -2.47
C ASN A 42 2.43 7.28 -1.71
N HIS A 43 2.57 7.76 -0.48
CA HIS A 43 1.45 8.25 0.31
C HIS A 43 0.75 9.44 -0.36
N ARG A 44 1.53 10.42 -0.85
CA ARG A 44 0.97 11.57 -1.59
C ARG A 44 0.24 11.16 -2.87
N ALA A 45 0.81 10.22 -3.62
CA ALA A 45 0.18 9.69 -4.83
C ALA A 45 -1.13 8.96 -4.49
N ALA A 46 -1.13 8.14 -3.44
CA ALA A 46 -2.32 7.43 -2.99
C ALA A 46 -3.46 8.38 -2.63
N THR A 47 -3.18 9.44 -1.87
CA THR A 47 -4.18 10.46 -1.54
C THR A 47 -4.76 11.13 -2.79
N CYS A 48 -3.91 11.49 -3.76
CA CYS A 48 -4.37 12.08 -5.02
C CYS A 48 -5.27 11.12 -5.82
N ILE A 49 -4.85 9.87 -5.97
CA ILE A 49 -5.63 8.83 -6.67
C ILE A 49 -6.98 8.62 -6.01
N MET A 50 -7.01 8.51 -4.68
CA MET A 50 -8.25 8.32 -3.92
C MET A 50 -9.21 9.52 -4.04
N GLU A 51 -8.68 10.74 -4.07
CA GLU A 51 -9.50 11.93 -4.28
C GLU A 51 -10.09 11.96 -5.70
N VAL A 52 -9.28 11.65 -6.72
CA VAL A 52 -9.78 11.53 -8.11
C VAL A 52 -10.85 10.44 -8.21
N HIS A 53 -10.63 9.27 -7.61
CA HIS A 53 -11.63 8.19 -7.59
C HIS A 53 -12.93 8.63 -6.91
N LYS A 54 -12.85 9.37 -5.79
CA LYS A 54 -14.04 9.87 -5.10
C LYS A 54 -14.88 10.81 -5.97
N HIS A 55 -14.25 11.63 -6.84
CA HIS A 55 -14.97 12.53 -7.74
C HIS A 55 -15.44 11.87 -9.03
N THR A 56 -14.72 10.85 -9.51
CA THR A 56 -14.99 10.19 -10.81
C THR A 56 -15.85 8.93 -10.69
N GLN A 57 -15.81 8.25 -9.54
CA GLN A 57 -16.59 7.05 -9.28
C GLN A 57 -17.92 7.42 -8.60
N ASN A 58 -19.02 7.36 -9.36
CA ASN A 58 -20.39 7.59 -8.86
C ASN A 58 -20.96 6.42 -8.01
N ASN A 59 -20.11 5.62 -7.36
CA ASN A 59 -20.55 4.51 -6.52
C ASN A 59 -19.85 4.55 -5.14
N PRO A 60 -20.57 4.93 -4.06
CA PRO A 60 -20.00 5.03 -2.72
C PRO A 60 -19.66 3.67 -2.08
N ASP A 61 -20.16 2.58 -2.65
CA ASP A 61 -19.98 1.20 -2.18
C ASP A 61 -18.84 0.48 -2.94
N LEU A 62 -18.13 1.19 -3.81
CA LEU A 62 -16.96 0.70 -4.52
C LEU A 62 -15.68 1.39 -3.98
N LEU A 63 -14.62 0.60 -3.82
CA LEU A 63 -13.28 1.05 -3.47
C LEU A 63 -12.30 0.53 -4.51
N ASP A 64 -11.55 1.43 -5.14
CA ASP A 64 -10.51 1.06 -6.09
C ASP A 64 -9.10 1.32 -5.57
N LEU A 65 -8.33 0.23 -5.40
CA LEU A 65 -6.99 0.19 -4.83
C LEU A 65 -5.89 -0.12 -5.85
N HIS A 66 -6.21 -0.31 -7.13
CA HIS A 66 -5.28 -0.98 -8.05
C HIS A 66 -4.01 -0.21 -8.41
N TYR A 67 -3.99 1.11 -8.20
CA TYR A 67 -2.82 1.96 -8.38
C TYR A 67 -2.06 2.26 -7.08
N LEU A 68 -2.49 1.68 -5.96
CA LEU A 68 -1.89 1.96 -4.65
C LEU A 68 -0.76 0.99 -4.34
N HIS A 69 0.18 1.44 -3.53
CA HIS A 69 1.11 0.56 -2.86
C HIS A 69 0.41 -0.20 -1.72
N THR A 70 0.91 -1.38 -1.40
CA THR A 70 0.23 -2.32 -0.47
C THR A 70 -0.09 -1.69 0.88
N VAL A 71 0.80 -0.87 1.45
CA VAL A 71 0.60 -0.25 2.76
C VAL A 71 -0.59 0.71 2.70
N GLU A 72 -0.57 1.61 1.72
CA GLU A 72 -1.60 2.61 1.47
C GLU A 72 -2.93 1.95 1.12
N ALA A 73 -2.91 0.88 0.31
CA ALA A 73 -4.10 0.14 -0.07
C ALA A 73 -4.83 -0.45 1.15
N ILE A 74 -4.09 -1.00 2.12
CA ILE A 74 -4.68 -1.54 3.35
C ILE A 74 -5.19 -0.44 4.27
N SER A 75 -4.49 0.69 4.38
CA SER A 75 -5.00 1.86 5.11
C SER A 75 -6.30 2.40 4.51
N CYS A 76 -6.38 2.51 3.17
CA CYS A 76 -7.60 2.92 2.47
C CYS A 76 -8.75 1.91 2.66
N LEU A 77 -8.44 0.60 2.60
CA LEU A 77 -9.40 -0.46 2.87
C LEU A 77 -10.00 -0.31 4.27
N ASP A 78 -9.17 -0.13 5.28
CA ASP A 78 -9.63 -0.06 6.67
C ASP A 78 -10.57 1.13 6.89
N LEU A 79 -10.19 2.32 6.41
CA LEU A 79 -11.03 3.52 6.49
C LEU A 79 -12.37 3.34 5.75
N PHE A 80 -12.33 2.72 4.57
CA PHE A 80 -13.53 2.47 3.77
C PHE A 80 -14.49 1.50 4.47
N LEU A 81 -13.97 0.40 5.03
CA LEU A 81 -14.73 -0.59 5.78
C LEU A 81 -15.31 0.02 7.07
N ASP A 82 -14.51 0.76 7.83
CA ASP A 82 -14.95 1.41 9.08
C ASP A 82 -16.11 2.36 8.83
N ARG A 83 -16.04 3.14 7.75
CA ARG A 83 -17.13 4.04 7.33
C ARG A 83 -18.42 3.26 7.03
N HIS A 84 -18.34 2.15 6.29
CA HIS A 84 -19.52 1.36 5.93
C HIS A 84 -20.08 0.55 7.09
N ILE A 85 -19.23 -0.02 7.95
CA ILE A 85 -19.63 -0.70 9.18
C ILE A 85 -20.34 0.28 10.12
N THR A 86 -19.81 1.48 10.30
CA THR A 86 -20.43 2.52 11.13
C THR A 86 -21.81 2.91 10.59
N LYS A 87 -21.96 3.04 9.27
CA LYS A 87 -23.27 3.30 8.65
C LYS A 87 -24.24 2.14 8.81
N LEU A 88 -23.78 0.89 8.64
CA LEU A 88 -24.60 -0.31 8.79
C LEU A 88 -25.12 -0.46 10.22
N ARG A 89 -24.28 -0.20 11.24
CA ARG A 89 -24.68 -0.25 12.66
C ARG A 89 -25.78 0.76 13.02
N LYS A 90 -25.91 1.84 12.26
CA LYS A 90 -26.97 2.85 12.41
C LYS A 90 -28.20 2.58 11.53
N SER A 91 -28.18 1.50 10.76
CA SER A 91 -29.24 1.10 9.84
C SER A 91 -30.06 -0.05 10.42
N THR A 92 -31.27 -0.26 9.89
CA THR A 92 -32.09 -1.45 10.15
C THR A 92 -31.61 -2.69 9.38
N ARG A 93 -30.67 -2.52 8.44
CA ARG A 93 -30.11 -3.62 7.64
C ARG A 93 -29.14 -4.47 8.45
N VAL A 94 -29.21 -5.78 8.26
CA VAL A 94 -28.31 -6.75 8.93
C VAL A 94 -27.03 -7.03 8.15
N TYR A 95 -26.97 -6.70 6.85
CA TYR A 95 -25.77 -6.83 6.02
C TYR A 95 -25.68 -5.73 4.96
N LYS A 96 -24.48 -5.55 4.40
CA LYS A 96 -24.21 -4.68 3.26
C LYS A 96 -23.06 -5.24 2.42
N HIS A 97 -23.20 -5.20 1.10
CA HIS A 97 -22.12 -5.52 0.17
C HIS A 97 -21.35 -4.26 -0.23
N VAL A 98 -20.04 -4.43 -0.43
CA VAL A 98 -19.14 -3.44 -1.00
C VAL A 98 -18.21 -4.12 -1.99
N PHE A 99 -17.73 -3.36 -2.97
CA PHE A 99 -16.86 -3.86 -4.03
C PHE A 99 -15.45 -3.31 -3.87
N ILE A 100 -14.44 -4.18 -3.95
CA ILE A 100 -13.03 -3.79 -3.82
C ILE A 100 -12.28 -4.21 -5.08
N ILE A 101 -11.80 -3.22 -5.85
CA ILE A 101 -10.93 -3.45 -7.00
C ILE A 101 -9.49 -3.46 -6.50
N THR A 102 -8.79 -4.59 -6.72
CA THR A 102 -7.40 -4.80 -6.25
C THR A 102 -6.38 -4.87 -7.38
N GLY A 103 -6.84 -4.69 -8.63
CA GLY A 103 -6.01 -4.76 -9.82
C GLY A 103 -5.67 -6.17 -10.27
N ARG A 104 -5.19 -6.26 -11.52
CA ARG A 104 -4.78 -7.52 -12.17
C ARG A 104 -3.35 -7.95 -11.84
N GLY A 105 -2.57 -7.10 -11.15
CA GLY A 105 -1.18 -7.38 -10.79
C GLY A 105 -0.14 -7.01 -11.84
N LEU A 106 -0.52 -6.43 -12.99
CA LEU A 106 0.39 -6.12 -14.11
C LEU A 106 1.66 -5.34 -13.72
N HIS A 107 1.55 -4.41 -12.77
CA HIS A 107 2.68 -3.57 -12.30
C HIS A 107 3.33 -4.08 -11.00
N SER A 108 2.87 -5.21 -10.47
CA SER A 108 3.51 -5.85 -9.32
C SER A 108 4.65 -6.76 -9.75
N ALA A 109 5.58 -7.06 -8.82
CA ALA A 109 6.65 -8.02 -9.08
C ALA A 109 6.08 -9.35 -9.59
N ASN A 110 6.55 -9.78 -10.76
CA ASN A 110 6.13 -11.00 -11.45
C ASN A 110 4.62 -11.08 -11.80
N GLY A 111 3.92 -9.95 -11.90
CA GLY A 111 2.50 -9.94 -12.23
C GLY A 111 1.56 -10.40 -11.10
N VAL A 112 2.10 -10.67 -9.90
CA VAL A 112 1.33 -11.19 -8.77
C VAL A 112 0.56 -10.05 -8.09
N SER A 113 -0.77 -10.17 -8.01
CA SER A 113 -1.61 -9.18 -7.31
C SER A 113 -1.43 -9.27 -5.79
N THR A 114 -0.38 -8.61 -5.30
CA THR A 114 -0.04 -8.54 -3.87
C THR A 114 -1.18 -7.94 -3.05
N ILE A 115 -1.84 -6.91 -3.59
CA ILE A 115 -2.96 -6.23 -2.93
C ILE A 115 -4.11 -7.20 -2.70
N LYS A 116 -4.50 -8.01 -3.70
CA LYS A 116 -5.59 -8.99 -3.56
C LYS A 116 -5.37 -9.93 -2.38
N ASN A 117 -4.16 -10.46 -2.23
CA ASN A 117 -3.83 -11.38 -1.15
C ASN A 117 -3.88 -10.68 0.22
N LYS A 118 -3.34 -9.46 0.29
CA LYS A 118 -3.34 -8.66 1.53
C LYS A 118 -4.74 -8.21 1.94
N VAL A 119 -5.59 -7.87 0.99
CA VAL A 119 -7.01 -7.56 1.23
C VAL A 119 -7.73 -8.78 1.79
N LYS A 120 -7.58 -9.97 1.18
CA LYS A 120 -8.18 -11.21 1.71
C LYS A 120 -7.73 -11.52 3.13
N CYS A 121 -6.42 -11.39 3.40
CA CYS A 121 -5.87 -11.56 4.75
C CYS A 121 -6.53 -10.59 5.73
N ARG A 122 -6.58 -9.30 5.39
CA ARG A 122 -7.14 -8.25 6.24
C ARG A 122 -8.63 -8.43 6.51
N LEU A 123 -9.41 -8.87 5.51
CA LEU A 123 -10.82 -9.19 5.69
C LEU A 123 -11.02 -10.36 6.66
N GLY A 124 -10.17 -11.40 6.58
CA GLY A 124 -10.15 -12.51 7.52
C GLY A 124 -9.83 -12.08 8.95
N GLU A 125 -8.79 -11.25 9.14
CA GLU A 125 -8.46 -10.65 10.45
C GLU A 125 -9.63 -9.89 11.07
N ARG A 126 -10.42 -9.22 10.22
CA ARG A 126 -11.60 -8.44 10.62
C ARG A 126 -12.90 -9.26 10.68
N ARG A 127 -12.86 -10.56 10.39
CA ARG A 127 -14.02 -11.48 10.35
C ARG A 127 -15.12 -11.01 9.38
N LEU A 128 -14.72 -10.44 8.24
CA LEU A 128 -15.62 -9.98 7.18
C LEU A 128 -15.64 -11.00 6.03
N ARG A 129 -16.77 -11.08 5.32
CA ARG A 129 -16.99 -11.98 4.19
C ARG A 129 -17.13 -11.20 2.89
#